data_AF-A0A915CX77-F1
#
_entry.id   AF-A0A915CX77-F1
#
_cell.length_a   1.000
_cell.length_b   1.000
_cell.length_c   1.000
_cell.angle_alpha   90.00
_cell.angle_beta   90.00
_cell.angle_gamma   90.00
#
_symmetry.space_group_name_H-M   'P 1'
#
loop_
_entity.id
_entity.type
_entity.pdbx_description
1 polymer ?
#
loop_
_entity_poly.entity_id
_entity_poly.type
_entity_poly.pdbx_seq_one_letter_code
_entity_poly.pdbx_strand_id
1 'polypeptide(L)'
;MWLPGPKLTAFTAVLSFSGVLFMVVLGALFKNESIGLLEDLPSLGNVTFTSWEQRRDAISVLYSDNAINCWVAGGMYFVVFAASAVRFYKFTR
;
A
#
# COMPACT_ATOMS: atom_id res chain seq x y z
N MET A 1 15.47 -12.53 24.63
CA MET A 1 15.23 -11.61 23.49
C MET A 1 14.69 -12.45 22.35
N TRP A 2 13.41 -12.33 22.01
CA TRP A 2 12.68 -13.29 21.17
C TRP A 2 13.09 -13.20 19.71
N LEU A 3 14.03 -14.04 19.26
CA LEU A 3 14.22 -14.27 17.84
C LEU A 3 13.07 -15.17 17.35
N PRO A 4 12.24 -14.74 16.39
CA PRO A 4 11.27 -15.64 15.78
C PRO A 4 12.02 -16.82 15.17
N GLY A 5 11.56 -18.04 15.47
CA GLY A 5 12.18 -19.25 14.92
C GLY A 5 12.18 -19.25 13.38
N PRO A 6 13.08 -20.00 12.73
CA PRO A 6 13.31 -19.95 11.27
C PRO A 6 12.05 -20.13 10.41
N LYS A 7 11.05 -20.88 10.92
CA LYS A 7 9.75 -21.08 10.26
C LYS A 7 8.90 -19.79 10.19
N LEU A 8 8.95 -18.97 11.25
CA LEU A 8 8.17 -17.73 11.34
C LEU A 8 8.76 -16.64 10.45
N THR A 9 10.10 -16.55 10.37
CA THR A 9 10.77 -15.60 9.45
C THR A 9 10.47 -15.89 7.99
N ALA A 10 10.42 -17.16 7.58
CA ALA A 10 10.04 -17.53 6.21
C ALA A 10 8.60 -17.10 5.89
N PHE A 11 7.66 -17.30 6.82
CA PHE A 11 6.27 -16.86 6.65
C PHE A 11 6.16 -15.33 6.52
N THR A 12 6.86 -14.57 7.37
CA THR A 12 6.89 -13.10 7.28
C THR A 12 7.47 -12.60 5.96
N ALA A 13 8.45 -13.30 5.38
CA ALA A 13 9.00 -12.96 4.08
C ALA A 13 7.98 -13.14 2.94
N VAL A 14 7.21 -14.24 2.94
CA VAL A 14 6.16 -14.50 1.94
C VAL A 14 5.02 -13.48 2.05
N LEU A 15 4.58 -13.18 3.28
CA LEU A 15 3.56 -12.14 3.52
C LEU A 15 4.04 -10.75 3.10
N SER A 16 5.30 -10.41 3.38
CA SER A 16 5.84 -9.10 2.97
C SER A 16 5.92 -8.99 1.45
N PHE A 17 6.35 -10.05 0.76
CA PHE A 17 6.41 -10.06 -0.71
C PHE A 17 5.03 -9.89 -1.36
N SER A 18 4.04 -10.64 -0.88
CA SER A 18 2.66 -10.52 -1.37
C SER A 18 2.06 -9.14 -1.07
N GLY A 19 2.36 -8.55 0.10
CA GLY A 19 1.97 -7.19 0.45
C GLY A 19 2.58 -6.12 -0.46
N VAL A 20 3.86 -6.24 -0.82
CA VAL A 20 4.52 -5.33 -1.78
C VAL A 20 3.84 -5.39 -3.14
N LEU A 21 3.60 -6.61 -3.66
CA LEU A 21 2.97 -6.79 -4.97
C LEU A 21 1.58 -6.12 -5.01
N PHE A 22 0.78 -6.33 -3.98
CA PHE A 22 -0.56 -5.74 -3.87
C PHE A 22 -0.52 -4.21 -3.79
N MET A 23 0.37 -3.64 -2.97
CA MET A 23 0.51 -2.19 -2.84
C MET A 23 1.01 -1.53 -4.12
N VAL A 24 1.89 -2.17 -4.89
CA VAL A 24 2.33 -1.64 -6.19
C VAL A 24 1.18 -1.61 -7.20
N VAL A 25 0.36 -2.65 -7.25
CA VAL A 25 -0.82 -2.70 -8.13
C VAL A 25 -1.84 -1.63 -7.75
N LEU A 26 -2.18 -1.52 -6.46
CA LEU A 26 -3.09 -0.49 -5.97
C LEU A 26 -2.55 0.93 -6.24
N GLY A 27 -1.27 1.19 -5.95
CA GLY A 27 -0.66 2.50 -6.19
C GLY A 27 -0.68 2.90 -7.67
N ALA A 28 -0.54 1.93 -8.58
CA ALA A 28 -0.69 2.17 -10.02
C ALA A 28 -2.16 2.46 -10.41
N LEU A 29 -3.12 1.72 -9.85
CA LEU A 29 -4.55 1.92 -10.10
C LEU A 29 -5.07 3.27 -9.55
N PHE A 30 -4.60 3.69 -8.38
CA PHE A 30 -4.94 5.01 -7.81
C PHE A 30 -4.40 6.15 -8.68
N LYS A 31 -3.20 6.01 -9.25
CA LYS A 31 -2.63 7.00 -10.18
C LYS A 31 -3.43 7.13 -11.49
N ASN A 32 -4.18 6.09 -11.87
CA ASN A 32 -5.02 6.08 -13.06
C ASN A 32 -6.50 6.40 -12.76
N GLU A 33 -6.81 6.87 -11.55
CA GLU A 33 -8.18 7.23 -11.14
C GLU A 33 -9.21 6.13 -11.45
N SER A 34 -8.86 4.87 -11.17
CA SER A 34 -9.69 3.72 -11.53
C SER A 34 -11.05 3.75 -10.82
N ILE A 35 -12.13 3.60 -11.59
CA ILE A 35 -13.53 3.62 -11.09
C ILE A 35 -13.76 2.54 -10.02
N GLY A 36 -13.08 1.40 -10.12
CA GLY A 36 -13.20 0.31 -9.14
C GLY A 36 -12.71 0.65 -7.74
N LEU A 37 -11.90 1.71 -7.59
CA LEU A 37 -11.34 2.16 -6.32
C LEU A 37 -12.11 3.35 -5.71
N LEU A 38 -13.22 3.74 -6.33
CA LEU A 38 -14.00 4.90 -5.90
C LEU A 38 -14.75 4.63 -4.59
N GLU A 39 -15.07 3.37 -4.30
CA GLU A 39 -15.65 2.92 -3.04
C GLU A 39 -14.62 2.89 -1.89
N ASP A 40 -13.36 2.63 -2.22
CA ASP A 40 -12.26 2.60 -1.23
C ASP A 40 -11.79 4.02 -0.83
N LEU A 41 -12.23 5.07 -1.54
CA LEU A 41 -11.88 6.44 -1.20
C LEU A 41 -12.55 6.87 0.12
N PRO A 42 -11.83 7.60 1.00
CA PRO A 42 -12.42 8.14 2.21
C PRO A 42 -13.61 9.06 1.87
N SER A 43 -14.68 8.97 2.66
CA SER A 43 -15.86 9.81 2.46
C SER A 43 -15.48 11.28 2.55
N LEU A 44 -15.90 12.07 1.54
CA LEU A 44 -15.68 13.52 1.53
C LEU A 44 -16.42 14.24 2.68
N GLY A 45 -17.31 13.56 3.42
CA GLY A 45 -18.10 14.17 4.50
C GLY A 45 -19.29 14.98 3.97
N ASN A 46 -19.89 15.83 4.83
CA ASN A 46 -21.06 16.65 4.51
C ASN A 46 -20.75 17.89 3.66
N VAL A 47 -19.89 17.75 2.65
CA VAL A 47 -19.60 18.85 1.71
C VAL A 47 -20.71 18.89 0.67
N THR A 48 -21.43 20.00 0.61
CA THR A 48 -22.44 20.25 -0.42
C THR A 48 -21.73 20.70 -1.70
N PHE A 49 -21.61 19.81 -2.68
CA PHE A 49 -21.11 20.17 -4.00
C PHE A 49 -22.22 20.85 -4.79
N THR A 50 -22.00 22.10 -5.22
CA THR A 50 -22.95 22.83 -6.08
C THR A 50 -22.82 22.47 -7.56
N SER A 51 -21.70 21.86 -7.95
CA SER A 51 -21.45 21.41 -9.33
C SER A 51 -20.82 20.01 -9.38
N TRP A 52 -21.06 19.31 -10.49
CA TRP A 52 -20.43 18.01 -10.74
C TRP A 52 -18.91 18.09 -10.88
N GLU A 53 -18.40 19.18 -11.46
CA GLU A 53 -16.96 19.36 -11.67
C GLU A 53 -16.21 19.49 -10.34
N GLN A 54 -16.71 20.28 -9.40
CA GLN A 54 -16.12 20.40 -8.05
C GLN A 54 -16.09 19.07 -7.31
N ARG A 55 -17.10 18.22 -7.51
CA ARG A 55 -17.12 16.88 -6.91
C ARG A 55 -16.06 15.98 -7.53
N ARG A 56 -15.90 16.05 -8.85
CA ARG A 56 -14.88 15.28 -9.58
C ARG A 56 -13.47 15.69 -9.15
N ASP A 57 -13.22 16.99 -9.04
CA ASP A 57 -11.91 17.53 -8.64
C ASP A 57 -11.58 17.20 -7.18
N ALA A 58 -12.58 17.20 -6.30
CA ALA A 58 -12.35 16.77 -4.91
C ALA A 58 -12.02 15.26 -4.83
N ILE A 59 -12.65 14.45 -5.68
CA ILE A 59 -12.36 13.01 -5.78
C ILE A 59 -10.95 12.76 -6.35
N SER A 60 -10.52 13.49 -7.39
CA SER A 60 -9.17 13.32 -7.98
C SER A 60 -8.06 13.63 -6.98
N VAL A 61 -8.23 14.66 -6.15
CA VAL A 61 -7.30 14.97 -5.05
C VAL A 61 -7.19 13.80 -4.07
N LEU A 62 -8.32 13.21 -3.68
CA LEU A 62 -8.32 12.03 -2.82
C LEU A 62 -7.62 10.83 -3.48
N TYR A 63 -7.80 10.60 -4.78
CA TYR A 63 -7.07 9.54 -5.49
C TYR A 63 -5.56 9.75 -5.39
N SER A 64 -5.09 10.98 -5.58
CA SER A 64 -3.67 11.33 -5.47
C SER A 64 -3.14 11.09 -4.05
N ASP A 65 -3.88 11.51 -3.02
CA ASP A 65 -3.47 11.34 -1.63
C ASP A 65 -3.38 9.85 -1.24
N ASN A 66 -4.36 9.04 -1.66
CA ASN A 66 -4.37 7.60 -1.41
C ASN A 66 -3.28 6.88 -2.22
N ALA A 67 -3.00 7.31 -3.45
CA ALA A 67 -1.88 6.79 -4.23
C ALA A 67 -0.55 6.96 -3.49
N ILE A 68 -0.29 8.17 -2.97
CA ILE A 68 0.94 8.48 -2.23
C ILE A 68 1.06 7.60 -0.99
N ASN A 69 -0.02 7.47 -0.20
CA ASN A 69 -0.03 6.61 0.99
C ASN A 69 0.27 5.15 0.64
N CYS A 70 -0.31 4.65 -0.46
CA CYS A 70 -0.10 3.29 -0.93
C CYS A 70 1.35 3.05 -1.39
N TRP A 71 1.95 4.00 -2.10
CA TRP A 71 3.36 3.93 -2.50
C TRP A 71 4.32 3.95 -1.30
N VAL A 72 4.05 4.80 -0.30
CA VAL A 72 4.85 4.84 0.94
C VAL A 72 4.73 3.53 1.72
N ALA A 73 3.50 3.01 1.87
CA ALA A 73 3.27 1.72 2.53
C ALA A 73 3.96 0.57 1.78
N GLY A 74 3.84 0.51 0.46
CA GLY A 74 4.54 -0.46 -0.39
C GLY A 74 6.05 -0.40 -0.22
N GLY A 75 6.63 0.81 -0.16
CA GLY A 75 8.04 1.02 0.13
C GLY A 75 8.46 0.46 1.49
N MET A 76 7.66 0.67 2.54
CA MET A 76 7.92 0.13 3.87
C MET A 76 7.89 -1.41 3.88
N TYR A 77 6.89 -2.03 3.23
CA TYR A 77 6.85 -3.49 3.10
C TYR A 77 8.06 -4.04 2.34
N PHE A 78 8.55 -3.32 1.33
CA PHE A 78 9.75 -3.70 0.59
C PHE A 78 11.00 -3.66 1.47
N VAL A 79 11.15 -2.62 2.31
CA VAL A 79 12.27 -2.53 3.27
C VAL A 79 12.23 -3.69 4.28
N VAL A 80 11.05 -4.03 4.80
CA VAL A 80 10.88 -5.16 5.74
C VAL A 80 11.21 -6.50 5.05
N PHE A 81 10.79 -6.67 3.80
CA PHE A 81 11.14 -7.84 2.99
C PHE A 81 12.66 -7.94 2.79
N ALA A 82 13.31 -6.85 2.39
CA ALA A 82 14.77 -6.81 2.20
C ALA A 82 15.52 -7.10 3.51
N ALA A 83 15.11 -6.50 4.63
CA ALA A 83 15.70 -6.77 5.94
C ALA A 83 15.53 -8.23 6.38
N SER A 84 14.36 -8.82 6.10
CA SER A 84 14.09 -10.24 6.38
C SER A 84 14.96 -11.14 5.52
N ALA A 85 15.12 -10.82 4.23
CA ALA A 85 15.98 -11.56 3.31
C ALA A 85 17.47 -11.51 3.75
N VAL A 86 17.97 -10.35 4.17
CA VAL A 86 19.34 -10.20 4.68
C VAL A 86 19.55 -11.03 5.96
N ARG A 87 18.57 -11.04 6.87
CA ARG A 87 18.62 -11.89 8.09
C ARG A 87 18.65 -13.37 7.75
N PHE A 88 17.85 -13.80 6.78
CA PHE A 88 17.84 -15.19 6.31
C PHE A 88 19.19 -15.59 5.71
N TYR A 89 19.75 -14.75 4.83
CA TYR A 89 21.07 -15.01 4.22
C TYR A 89 22.20 -15.14 5.26
N LYS A 90 22.20 -14.29 6.29
CA LYS A 90 23.16 -14.38 7.41
C LYS A 90 22.95 -15.59 8.31
N PHE A 91 21.75 -16.18 8.35
CA PHE A 91 21.47 -17.39 9.10
C PHE A 91 21.89 -18.67 8.34
N THR A 92 21.89 -18.63 7.00
CA THR A 92 22.30 -19.76 6.15
C THR A 92 23.83 -19.92 6.04
N ARG A 93 24.61 -18.91 6.44
CA ARG A 93 26.08 -18.95 6.50
C ARG A 93 26.57 -19.08 7.94
#